data_AF-W5SB21-F1
#
_entry.id   AF-W5SB21-F1
#
_cell.length_a   1.000
_cell.length_b   1.000
_cell.length_c   1.000
_cell.angle_alpha   90.00
_cell.angle_beta   90.00
_cell.angle_gamma   90.00
#
_symmetry.space_group_name_H-M   'P 1'
#
loop_
_entity.id
_entity.type
_entity.pdbx_description
1 polymer ?
#
loop_
_entity_poly.entity_id
_entity_poly.type
_entity_poly.pdbx_seq_one_letter_code
_entity_poly.pdbx_strand_id
1 'polypeptide(L)'
;YRKNAFCFYTHYSSQNLKHKHIKLVSKTTPLNSYKNLKFINSFQSLRIHTSNLLFYKNSNNKLHSNIATPIESFLLDNKSRKTLQTLKSYINLHLKQLGINYKLTNRIQKQLFSHILLQ
;
A
#
# COMPACT_ATOMS: atom_id res chain seq x y z
N TYR A 1 0.78 50.98 -0.63
CA TYR A 1 -0.38 50.39 0.08
C TYR A 1 -1.19 49.52 -0.89
N ARG A 2 -1.15 48.18 -0.73
CA ARG A 2 -2.26 47.22 -0.83
C ARG A 2 -1.67 45.79 -0.92
N LYS A 3 -1.62 45.11 0.23
CA LYS A 3 -1.40 43.66 0.31
C LYS A 3 -2.75 43.00 0.06
N ASN A 4 -2.88 42.23 -1.01
CA ASN A 4 -4.07 41.41 -1.26
C ASN A 4 -4.01 40.18 -0.35
N ALA A 5 -4.74 40.23 0.76
CA ALA A 5 -5.02 39.07 1.59
C ALA A 5 -6.14 38.27 0.90
N PHE A 6 -5.80 37.07 0.40
CA PHE A 6 -6.80 36.08 0.00
C PHE A 6 -7.47 35.52 1.26
N CYS A 7 -8.70 35.95 1.52
CA CYS A 7 -9.59 35.35 2.51
C CYS A 7 -10.11 34.00 1.98
N PHE A 8 -9.74 32.89 2.64
CA PHE A 8 -10.47 31.64 2.47
C PHE A 8 -11.69 31.65 3.40
N TYR A 9 -12.88 31.61 2.81
CA TYR A 9 -14.15 31.49 3.52
C TYR A 9 -14.21 30.14 4.26
N THR A 10 -14.28 30.18 5.59
CA THR A 10 -14.65 29.02 6.41
C THR A 10 -16.17 28.96 6.53
N HIS A 11 -16.83 28.16 5.70
CA HIS A 11 -18.21 27.74 5.98
C HIS A 11 -18.17 26.60 7.00
N TYR A 12 -18.40 26.92 8.27
CA TYR A 12 -18.69 25.93 9.30
C TYR A 12 -20.15 25.50 9.18
N SER A 13 -20.42 24.38 8.52
CA SER A 13 -21.70 23.67 8.67
C SER A 13 -21.59 22.69 9.84
N SER A 14 -22.24 23.05 10.93
CA SER A 14 -22.51 22.21 12.11
C SER A 14 -23.31 20.98 11.70
N GLN A 15 -22.70 19.80 11.65
CA GLN A 15 -23.41 18.52 11.80
C GLN A 15 -22.56 17.51 12.57
N ASN A 16 -23.19 16.94 13.60
CA ASN A 16 -22.68 15.89 14.49
C ASN A 16 -22.10 14.70 13.72
N LEU A 17 -20.77 14.62 13.64
CA LEU A 17 -20.10 13.38 13.31
C LEU A 17 -18.90 13.21 14.25
N LYS A 18 -18.85 12.08 14.96
CA LYS A 18 -17.71 11.60 15.76
C LYS A 18 -16.51 11.24 14.88
N HIS A 19 -16.15 12.12 13.95
CA HIS A 19 -14.98 11.99 13.12
C HIS A 19 -13.85 12.76 13.77
N LYS A 20 -12.76 12.06 14.10
CA LYS A 20 -11.50 12.68 14.52
C LYS A 20 -11.18 13.80 13.53
N HIS A 21 -11.34 15.04 13.97
CA HIS A 21 -11.11 16.20 13.14
C HIS A 21 -9.65 16.22 12.73
N ILE A 22 -9.38 16.02 11.44
CA ILE A 22 -8.04 16.29 10.88
C ILE A 22 -7.84 17.80 11.00
N LYS A 23 -7.12 18.23 12.03
CA LYS A 23 -6.82 19.64 12.25
C LYS A 23 -5.66 20.02 11.34
N LEU A 24 -5.95 20.83 10.32
CA LEU A 24 -4.91 21.48 9.52
C LEU A 24 -4.13 22.42 10.44
N VAL A 25 -2.89 22.07 10.73
CA VAL A 25 -1.95 22.89 11.50
C VAL A 25 -1.14 23.74 10.54
N SER A 26 -0.97 25.02 10.87
CA SER A 26 -0.19 25.98 10.09
C SER A 26 1.32 25.71 10.11
N LYS A 27 1.79 24.91 11.07
CA LYS A 27 3.19 24.48 11.14
C LYS A 27 3.42 23.36 10.12
N THR A 28 4.36 23.57 9.21
CA THR A 28 4.86 22.52 8.32
C THR A 28 5.47 21.40 9.14
N THR A 29 4.92 20.19 9.06
CA THR A 29 5.60 19.01 9.61
C THR A 29 6.90 18.80 8.82
N PRO A 30 8.07 18.74 9.47
CA PRO A 30 9.30 18.47 8.75
C PRO A 30 9.18 17.15 8.01
N LEU A 31 9.27 17.21 6.67
CA LEU A 31 9.20 16.04 5.78
C LEU A 31 10.34 15.05 6.06
N ASN A 32 11.39 15.52 6.73
CA ASN A 32 12.64 14.79 6.98
C ASN A 32 12.60 13.79 8.14
N SER A 33 11.44 13.50 8.73
CA SER A 33 11.37 12.32 9.60
C SER A 33 11.24 11.07 8.74
N TYR A 34 12.12 10.08 8.94
CA TYR A 34 12.06 8.77 8.27
C TYR A 34 10.65 8.16 8.31
N LYS A 35 9.89 8.39 9.40
CA LYS A 35 8.50 7.95 9.56
C LYS A 35 7.55 8.60 8.54
N ASN A 36 7.70 9.89 8.27
CA ASN A 36 6.85 10.62 7.31
C ASN A 36 7.13 10.15 5.87
N LEU A 37 8.40 10.01 5.50
CA LEU A 37 8.80 9.50 4.18
C LEU A 37 8.29 8.07 3.96
N LYS A 38 8.46 7.20 4.96
CA LYS A 38 7.95 5.82 4.90
C LYS A 38 6.44 5.76 4.74
N PHE A 39 5.70 6.67 5.40
CA PHE A 39 4.26 6.77 5.24
C PHE A 39 3.87 7.22 3.82
N ILE A 40 4.50 8.26 3.28
CA ILE A 40 4.22 8.76 1.92
C ILE A 40 4.54 7.68 0.88
N ASN A 41 5.71 7.03 0.98
CA ASN A 41 6.13 5.98 0.05
C ASN A 41 5.19 4.76 0.10
N SER A 42 4.44 4.55 1.19
CA SER A 42 3.47 3.45 1.26
C SER A 42 2.28 3.60 0.29
N PHE A 43 2.06 4.81 -0.24
CA PHE A 43 1.04 5.10 -1.25
C PHE A 43 1.58 5.03 -2.69
N GLN A 44 2.88 4.85 -2.88
CA GLN A 44 3.47 4.76 -4.21
C GLN A 44 2.87 3.57 -4.97
N SER A 45 2.66 3.74 -6.27
CA SER A 45 2.17 2.67 -7.12
C SER A 45 3.20 1.55 -7.16
N LEU A 46 2.72 0.31 -7.07
CA LEU A 46 3.57 -0.86 -7.18
C LEU A 46 4.10 -1.01 -8.60
N ARG A 47 5.42 -1.12 -8.74
CA ARG A 47 6.11 -1.53 -9.98
C ARG A 47 6.68 -2.92 -9.77
N ILE A 48 6.67 -3.74 -10.82
CA ILE A 48 6.98 -5.17 -10.70
C ILE A 48 7.98 -5.63 -11.74
N HIS A 49 8.88 -6.50 -11.29
CA HIS A 49 9.84 -7.22 -12.11
C HIS A 49 9.20 -8.52 -12.62
N THR A 50 8.59 -8.46 -13.80
CA THR A 50 7.76 -9.54 -14.36
C THR A 50 8.50 -10.88 -14.46
N SER A 51 9.79 -10.90 -14.83
CA SER A 51 10.54 -12.15 -14.90
C SER A 51 10.74 -12.83 -13.55
N ASN A 52 10.97 -12.06 -12.48
CA ASN A 52 11.09 -12.60 -11.12
C ASN A 52 9.72 -13.12 -10.64
N LEU A 53 8.64 -12.42 -10.97
CA LEU A 53 7.29 -12.90 -10.70
C LEU A 53 7.03 -14.27 -11.36
N LEU A 54 7.33 -14.39 -12.65
CA LEU A 54 7.17 -15.64 -13.40
C LEU A 54 8.05 -16.77 -12.83
N PHE A 55 9.29 -16.45 -12.46
CA PHE A 55 10.19 -17.40 -11.81
C PHE A 55 9.58 -17.99 -10.52
N TYR A 56 9.06 -17.14 -9.62
CA TYR A 56 8.45 -17.61 -8.38
C TYR A 56 7.13 -18.33 -8.59
N LYS A 57 6.31 -17.87 -9.54
CA LYS A 57 5.05 -18.51 -9.92
C LYS A 57 5.27 -19.94 -10.41
N ASN A 58 6.31 -20.16 -11.22
CA ASN A 58 6.63 -21.45 -11.81
C ASN A 58 7.60 -22.29 -10.94
N SER A 59 7.91 -21.85 -9.71
CA SER A 59 8.86 -22.58 -8.87
C SER A 59 8.23 -23.85 -8.29
N ASN A 60 9.04 -24.90 -8.11
CA ASN A 60 8.63 -26.14 -7.46
C ASN A 60 8.26 -25.96 -5.97
N ASN A 61 8.62 -24.81 -5.37
CA ASN A 61 8.20 -24.48 -4.02
C ASN A 61 6.74 -23.99 -4.04
N LYS A 62 5.82 -24.85 -3.56
CA LYS A 62 4.38 -24.56 -3.49
C LYS A 62 4.08 -23.25 -2.77
N LEU A 63 4.79 -22.90 -1.69
CA LEU A 63 4.57 -21.63 -0.99
C LEU A 63 4.96 -20.43 -1.84
N HIS A 64 6.08 -20.50 -2.56
CA HIS A 64 6.47 -19.44 -3.48
C HIS A 64 5.44 -19.27 -4.60
N SER A 65 5.03 -20.37 -5.22
CA SER A 65 4.03 -20.36 -6.29
C SER A 65 2.67 -19.83 -5.79
N ASN A 66 2.20 -20.30 -4.63
CA ASN A 66 0.94 -19.84 -4.02
C ASN A 66 0.94 -18.38 -3.60
N ILE A 67 2.11 -17.81 -3.27
CA ILE A 67 2.26 -16.38 -2.97
C ILE A 67 2.36 -15.56 -4.26
N ALA A 68 3.08 -16.05 -5.28
CA ALA A 68 3.33 -15.33 -6.52
C ALA A 68 2.12 -15.30 -7.45
N THR A 69 1.37 -16.40 -7.56
CA THR A 69 0.17 -16.51 -8.41
C THR A 69 -0.84 -15.38 -8.21
N PRO A 70 -1.30 -15.06 -6.97
CA PRO A 70 -2.25 -13.97 -6.76
C PRO A 70 -1.68 -12.58 -7.06
N ILE A 71 -0.35 -12.39 -7.10
CA ILE A 71 0.25 -11.10 -7.43
C ILE A 71 -0.10 -10.71 -8.88
N GLU A 72 -0.05 -11.66 -9.82
CA GLU A 72 -0.38 -11.39 -11.22
C GLU A 72 -1.86 -10.99 -11.37
N SER A 73 -2.78 -11.75 -10.78
CA SER A 73 -4.21 -11.44 -10.79
C SER A 73 -4.51 -10.07 -10.18
N PHE A 74 -3.83 -9.73 -9.08
CA PHE A 74 -3.95 -8.42 -8.44
C PHE A 74 -3.51 -7.26 -9.36
N LEU A 75 -2.54 -7.49 -10.24
CA LEU A 75 -2.07 -6.48 -11.19
C LEU A 75 -2.93 -6.38 -12.43
N LEU A 76 -3.59 -7.44 -12.84
CA LEU A 76 -4.50 -7.42 -13.98
C LEU A 76 -5.85 -6.79 -13.60
N ASP A 77 -6.25 -6.86 -12.32
CA ASP A 77 -7.48 -6.24 -11.86
C ASP A 77 -7.40 -4.71 -12.01
N ASN A 78 -8.36 -4.11 -12.72
CA ASN A 78 -8.42 -2.66 -12.95
C ASN A 78 -8.97 -1.87 -11.74
N LYS A 79 -9.27 -2.55 -10.63
CA LYS A 79 -9.83 -1.92 -9.44
C LYS A 79 -8.78 -1.24 -8.56
N SER A 80 -9.06 0.02 -8.23
CA SER A 80 -8.44 0.79 -7.14
C SER A 80 -6.91 0.98 -7.22
N ARG A 81 -6.38 1.82 -6.32
CA ARG A 81 -4.96 2.12 -6.24
C ARG A 81 -4.18 0.93 -5.68
N LYS A 82 -3.31 0.35 -6.52
CA LYS A 82 -2.44 -0.78 -6.17
C LYS A 82 -1.28 -0.33 -5.29
N THR A 83 -1.38 -0.64 -4.01
CA THR A 83 -0.37 -0.33 -2.98
C THR A 83 0.15 -1.62 -2.35
N LEU A 84 1.31 -1.55 -1.68
CA LEU A 84 1.85 -2.72 -0.98
C LEU A 84 0.90 -3.26 0.09
N GLN A 85 0.13 -2.39 0.74
CA GLN A 85 -0.82 -2.80 1.77
C GLN A 85 -1.98 -3.59 1.17
N THR A 86 -2.54 -3.13 0.06
CA THR A 86 -3.65 -3.83 -0.62
C THR A 86 -3.20 -5.16 -1.22
N LEU A 87 -1.99 -5.22 -1.79
CA LEU A 87 -1.39 -6.46 -2.26
C LEU A 87 -1.23 -7.50 -1.12
N LYS A 88 -0.69 -7.07 0.03
CA LYS A 88 -0.53 -7.95 1.21
C LYS A 88 -1.86 -8.51 1.69
N SER A 89 -2.87 -7.66 1.79
CA SER A 89 -4.22 -8.09 2.19
C SER A 89 -4.81 -9.08 1.21
N TYR A 90 -4.64 -8.84 -0.11
CA TYR A 90 -5.12 -9.73 -1.16
C TYR A 90 -4.46 -11.11 -1.09
N ILE A 91 -3.13 -11.17 -0.97
CA ILE A 91 -2.37 -12.42 -0.83
C ILE A 91 -2.79 -13.16 0.45
N ASN A 92 -2.91 -12.46 1.58
CA ASN A 92 -3.30 -13.08 2.84
C ASN A 92 -4.71 -13.69 2.78
N LEU A 93 -5.64 -13.02 2.09
CA LEU A 93 -6.98 -13.56 1.86
C LEU A 93 -6.92 -14.85 1.02
N HIS A 94 -6.15 -14.84 -0.07
CA HIS A 94 -5.96 -16.00 -0.93
C HIS A 94 -5.30 -17.17 -0.19
N LEU A 95 -4.25 -16.92 0.58
CA LEU A 95 -3.58 -17.94 1.40
C LEU A 95 -4.53 -18.53 2.45
N LYS A 96 -5.37 -17.70 3.07
CA LYS A 96 -6.39 -18.17 4.02
C LYS A 96 -7.41 -19.09 3.34
N GLN A 97 -7.83 -18.78 2.12
CA GLN A 97 -8.74 -19.64 1.33
C GLN A 97 -8.10 -21.00 1.01
N LEU A 98 -6.79 -21.05 0.81
CA LEU A 98 -6.01 -22.28 0.63
C LEU A 98 -5.72 -23.04 1.94
N GLY A 99 -6.22 -22.56 3.09
CA GLY A 99 -5.91 -23.15 4.40
C GLY A 99 -4.48 -22.88 4.89
N ILE A 100 -3.74 -21.97 4.26
CA ILE A 100 -2.36 -21.64 4.62
C ILE A 100 -2.37 -20.51 5.66
N ASN A 101 -1.76 -20.76 6.82
CA ASN A 101 -1.64 -19.75 7.86
C ASN A 101 -0.68 -18.63 7.43
N TYR A 102 -1.22 -17.45 7.15
CA TYR A 102 -0.45 -16.30 6.68
C TYR A 102 0.67 -15.88 7.65
N LYS A 103 0.52 -16.10 8.97
CA LYS A 103 1.55 -15.76 9.97
C LYS A 103 2.87 -16.48 9.69
N LEU A 104 2.80 -17.71 9.19
CA LEU A 104 3.97 -18.53 8.83
C LEU A 104 4.60 -18.09 7.50
N THR A 105 3.84 -17.39 6.65
CA THR A 105 4.30 -16.97 5.32
C THR A 105 4.93 -15.58 5.27
N ASN A 106 4.85 -14.79 6.36
CA ASN A 106 5.28 -13.38 6.38
C ASN A 106 6.75 -13.19 5.97
N ARG A 107 7.65 -14.06 6.44
CA ARG A 107 9.08 -14.01 6.07
C ARG A 107 9.28 -14.24 4.57
N ILE A 108 8.60 -15.25 4.03
CA ILE A 108 8.66 -15.63 2.61
C ILE A 108 8.06 -14.51 1.76
N GLN A 109 6.90 -13.96 2.13
CA GLN A 109 6.29 -12.82 1.44
C GLN A 109 7.25 -11.62 1.36
N LYS A 110 7.91 -11.26 2.47
CA LYS A 110 8.90 -10.16 2.47
C LYS A 110 10.05 -10.41 1.49
N GLN A 111 10.58 -11.63 1.45
CA GLN A 111 11.66 -12.02 0.54
C GLN A 111 11.20 -12.00 -0.93
N LEU A 112 10.01 -12.52 -1.21
CA LEU A 112 9.45 -12.48 -2.56
C LEU A 112 9.20 -11.03 -2.99
N PHE A 113 8.66 -10.19 -2.11
CA PHE A 113 8.43 -8.78 -2.42
C PHE A 113 9.72 -8.02 -2.71
N SER A 114 10.83 -8.30 -2.02
CA SER A 114 12.11 -7.64 -2.33
C SER A 114 12.66 -8.02 -3.70
N HIS A 115 12.26 -9.15 -4.28
CA HIS A 115 12.70 -9.57 -5.60
C HIS A 115 11.70 -9.20 -6.70
N ILE A 116 10.40 -9.22 -6.39
CA ILE A 116 9.33 -9.00 -7.35
C ILE A 116 8.99 -7.51 -7.48
N LEU A 117 9.05 -6.74 -6.38
CA LEU A 117 8.68 -5.32 -6.39
C LEU A 117 9.92 -4.47 -6.70
N LEU A 118 9.78 -3.59 -7.69
CA LEU A 118 10.75 -2.54 -7.98
C LEU A 118 10.44 -1.37 -7.03
N GLN A 119 11.27 -1.19 -6.01
CA GLN A 119 11.21 -0.04 -5.09
C GLN A 119 11.78 1.22 -5.74
#